data_AF-A0A820PXP0-F1
#
_entry.id   AF-A0A820PXP0-F1
#
_cell.length_a   1.000
_cell.length_b   1.000
_cell.length_c   1.000
_cell.angle_alpha   90.00
_cell.angle_beta   90.00
_cell.angle_gamma   90.00
#
_symmetry.space_group_name_H-M   'P 1'
#
loop_
_entity.id
_entity.type
_entity.pdbx_description
1 polymer ?
#
loop_
_entity_poly.entity_id
_entity_poly.type
_entity_poly.pdbx_seq_one_letter_code
_entity_poly.pdbx_strand_id
1 'polypeptide(L)' 'MDDECGFRAEYAKSDRSTCKGCRSTINKDSLRLAIMVQSPNFDGK' A
#
# COMPACT_ATOMS: atom_id res chain seq x y z
N MET A 1 1.48 -18.42 -4.32
CA MET A 1 1.49 -18.75 -2.88
C MET A 1 2.05 -17.53 -2.18
N ASP A 2 1.34 -16.40 -2.30
CA ASP A 2 1.86 -15.06 -1.98
C ASP A 2 0.80 -14.19 -1.26
N ASP A 3 -0.41 -14.73 -1.06
CA ASP A 3 -1.60 -13.99 -0.62
C ASP A 3 -1.88 -14.08 0.89
N GLU A 4 -0.90 -14.53 1.69
CA GLU A 4 -1.05 -14.66 3.15
C GLU A 4 0.12 -14.01 3.92
N CYS A 5 0.73 -12.99 3.33
CA CYS A 5 1.54 -12.05 4.09
C CYS A 5 0.73 -10.75 4.21
N GLY A 6 0.35 -10.38 5.43
CA GLY A 6 -0.37 -9.12 5.71
C GLY A 6 0.42 -7.86 5.35
N PHE A 7 1.60 -8.00 4.76
CA PHE A 7 2.48 -6.93 4.33
C PHE A 7 2.87 -7.09 2.86
N ARG A 8 3.02 -5.96 2.18
CA ARG A 8 3.42 -5.88 0.78
C ARG A 8 4.53 -4.86 0.60
N ALA A 9 5.54 -5.24 -0.17
CA ALA A 9 6.62 -4.35 -0.60
C ALA A 9 6.61 -4.23 -2.12
N GLU A 10 6.54 -3.01 -2.65
CA GLU A 10 6.58 -2.76 -4.08
C GLU A 10 7.11 -1.36 -4.37
N TYR A 11 7.52 -1.12 -5.62
CA TYR A 11 7.73 0.25 -6.10
C TYR A 11 6.38 0.92 -6.39
N ALA A 12 6.26 2.19 -6.04
CA ALA A 12 5.03 2.95 -6.21
C ALA A 12 4.68 3.13 -7.70
N LYS A 13 3.58 2.51 -8.13
CA LYS A 13 3.10 2.60 -9.53
C LYS A 13 2.67 4.03 -9.95
N SER A 14 2.32 4.85 -8.97
CA SER A 14 1.92 6.26 -9.15
C SER A 14 2.17 7.04 -7.86
N ASP A 15 2.11 8.37 -7.95
CA ASP A 15 2.25 9.33 -6.85
C ASP A 15 0.92 9.70 -6.15
N ARG A 16 -0.15 8.94 -6.38
CA ARG A 16 -1.47 9.22 -5.80
C ARG A 16 -1.66 8.71 -4.37
N SER A 17 -0.73 7.91 -3.86
CA SER A 17 -0.80 7.37 -2.50
C SER A 17 -0.07 8.25 -1.50
N THR A 18 -0.60 8.32 -0.28
CA THR A 18 -0.01 9.08 0.83
C THR A 18 0.39 8.11 1.95
N CYS A 19 1.54 8.34 2.57
CA CYS A 19 1.99 7.57 3.72
C CYS A 19 1.01 7.77 4.91
N LYS A 20 0.55 6.67 5.51
CA LYS A 20 -0.39 6.73 6.65
C LYS A 20 0.26 7.20 7.95
N GLY A 21 1.58 7.12 8.08
CA GLY A 21 2.33 7.62 9.25
C GLY A 21 2.65 9.11 9.18
N CYS A 22 3.39 9.55 8.15
CA CYS A 22 3.83 10.94 8.02
C CYS A 22 2.90 11.85 7.20
N ARG A 23 1.87 11.29 6.54
CA ARG A 23 0.90 12.02 5.69
C ARG A 23 1.51 12.74 4.48
N SER A 24 2.76 12.42 4.11
CA SER A 24 3.39 12.91 2.88
C SER A 24 3.06 12.02 1.68
N THR A 25 3.05 12.61 0.49
CA THR A 25 2.88 11.90 -0.79
C THR A 25 4.03 10.92 -1.03
N ILE A 26 3.73 9.72 -1.51
CA ILE A 26 4.73 8.72 -1.91
C ILE A 26 4.96 8.89 -3.41
N ASN A 27 6.17 9.30 -3.80
CA ASN A 27 6.50 9.55 -5.21
C ASN A 27 6.45 8.26 -6.03
N LYS A 28 6.14 8.39 -7.32
CA LYS A 28 6.23 7.29 -8.29
C LYS A 28 7.64 6.69 -8.28
N ASP A 29 7.73 5.37 -8.46
CA ASP A 29 8.95 4.57 -8.53
C ASP A 29 9.79 4.55 -7.24
N SER A 30 9.28 5.13 -6.13
CA SER A 30 9.87 4.96 -4.80
C SER A 30 9.46 3.61 -4.16
N LEU A 31 10.38 2.99 -3.42
CA LEU A 31 10.08 1.77 -2.68
C LEU A 31 9.11 2.09 -1.53
N ARG A 32 7.98 1.38 -1.45
CA ARG A 32 6.98 1.54 -0.39
C ARG A 32 6.58 0.23 0.25
N LEU A 33 6.15 0.31 1.49
CA LEU A 33 5.59 -0.78 2.27
C LEU A 33 4.10 -0.52 2.52
N ALA A 34 3.30 -1.58 2.49
CA ALA A 34 1.87 -1.54 2.79
C ALA A 34 1.49 -2.69 3.72
N ILE A 35 0.45 -2.47 4.52
CA ILE A 35 -0.21 -3.50 5.31
C ILE A 35 -1.55 -3.76 4.64
N MET A 36 -1.82 -5.02 4.27
CA MET A 36 -3.09 -5.43 3.68
C MET A 36 -4.10 -5.61 4.82
N VAL A 37 -5.18 -4.84 4.77
CA VAL A 37 -6.27 -4.89 5.75
C VAL A 37 -7.60 -4.96 5.00
N GLN A 38 -8.55 -5.73 5.51
CA GLN A 38 -9.88 -5.79 4.92
C GLN A 38 -10.58 -4.43 5.04
N SER A 39 -11.06 -3.92 3.91
CA SER A 39 -11.82 -2.67 3.91
C SER A 39 -13.22 -2.89 4.51
N PRO A 40 -13.69 -2.02 5.42
CA PRO A 40 -15.06 -2.11 5.93
C PRO A 40 -16.10 -1.66 4.90
N ASN A 41 -15.68 -0.98 3.82
CA ASN A 41 -16.56 -0.37 2.83
C ASN A 41 -16.63 -1.15 1.51
N PHE A 42 -15.67 -2.04 1.25
CA PHE A 42 -15.57 -2.75 -0.02
C PHE A 42 -15.00 -4.14 0.22
N ASP A 43 -15.64 -5.16 -0.34
CA ASP A 43 -15.16 -6.54 -0.25
C ASP A 43 -14.09 -6.79 -1.32
N GLY A 44 -12.92 -6.18 -1.13
CA GLY A 44 -11.77 -6.30 -2.02
C GLY A 44 -10.63 -6.99 -1.29
N LYS A 45 -10.20 -8.13 -1.82
CA LYS A 45 -9.06 -8.92 -1.35
C LYS A 45 -7.72 -8.26 -1.71
#